data_AF-A0A429F4H7-F1
#
_entry.id   AF-A0A429F4H7-F1
#
_cell.length_a   1.000
_cell.length_b   1.000
_cell.length_c   1.000
_cell.angle_alpha   90.00
_cell.angle_beta   90.00
_cell.angle_gamma   90.00
#
_symmetry.space_group_name_H-M   'P 1'
#
loop_
_entity.id
_entity.type
_entity.pdbx_description
1 polymer ?
#
loop_
_entity_poly.entity_id
_entity_poly.type
_entity_poly.pdbx_seq_one_letter_code
_entity_poly.pdbx_strand_id
1 'polypeptide(L)'
;MWLHWEIKVANFDTWGGYDLEHLFAAGARVTTAFVRGSGHTDRAAVLERLLDDKGRPCVSEERLAKWSQRKRSRFPTDPAAEDPLTWVERAHQIGDRELARQELDRWAAGRERDKETLSRLRYYLAGLGAFAEAARAQRETLAFAGDGRDSASAWQTLAGLERQAGDHQAAWQALRECRRALEDVSGWSELGLGRMYVEELFLLAGSAEGELAGVVFAEADRQARDMPGLSLVVLRSAAEAAGKIGDQTRAEHYRNLRDAEQQRIDTA
;
A
#
# COMPACT_ATOMS: atom_id res chain seq x y z
N MET A 1 26.92 9.35 -21.32
CA MET A 1 26.69 10.68 -20.73
C MET A 1 25.56 11.42 -21.43
N TRP A 2 25.59 11.64 -22.75
CA TRP A 2 24.49 12.34 -23.45
C TRP A 2 23.11 11.70 -23.24
N LEU A 3 23.00 10.37 -23.27
CA LEU A 3 21.76 9.68 -22.87
C LEU A 3 21.32 10.00 -21.42
N HIS A 4 22.26 10.07 -20.48
CA HIS A 4 21.93 10.47 -19.10
C HIS A 4 21.53 11.94 -19.00
N TRP A 5 22.06 12.80 -19.89
CA TRP A 5 21.63 14.19 -20.01
C TRP A 5 20.20 14.27 -20.55
N GLU A 6 19.88 13.55 -21.63
CA GLU A 6 18.52 13.46 -22.17
C GLU A 6 17.53 12.99 -21.11
N ILE A 7 17.85 11.92 -20.36
CA ILE A 7 17.02 11.45 -19.23
C ILE A 7 16.87 12.53 -18.15
N LYS A 8 17.96 13.23 -17.81
CA LYS A 8 17.97 14.26 -16.77
C LYS A 8 17.08 15.45 -17.13
N VAL A 9 17.03 15.84 -18.41
CA VAL A 9 16.22 16.97 -18.89
C VAL A 9 14.80 16.56 -19.27
N ALA A 10 14.57 15.30 -19.68
CA ALA A 10 13.25 14.74 -19.92
C ALA A 10 12.46 14.49 -18.63
N ASN A 11 13.13 14.53 -17.47
CA ASN A 11 12.51 14.31 -16.18
C ASN A 11 11.52 15.44 -15.88
N PHE A 12 10.24 15.18 -16.11
CA PHE A 12 9.14 16.03 -15.68
C PHE A 12 9.27 16.28 -14.18
N ASP A 13 9.01 17.52 -13.78
CA ASP A 13 9.29 18.13 -12.49
C ASP A 13 8.52 17.51 -11.30
N THR A 14 8.77 16.24 -11.00
CA THR A 14 8.13 15.51 -9.91
C THR A 14 9.14 15.05 -8.88
N TRP A 15 10.04 15.92 -8.41
CA TRP A 15 10.80 15.76 -7.14
C TRP A 15 11.51 14.40 -6.88
N GLY A 16 11.59 13.52 -7.89
CA GLY A 16 11.99 12.11 -7.83
C GLY A 16 13.38 11.86 -8.41
N GLY A 17 14.12 12.95 -8.63
CA GLY A 17 15.58 12.99 -8.52
C GLY A 17 16.36 11.96 -9.33
N TYR A 18 16.45 12.14 -10.66
CA TYR A 18 17.56 11.54 -11.39
C TYR A 18 18.88 12.15 -10.90
N ASP A 19 19.68 11.40 -10.15
CA ASP A 19 20.88 11.94 -9.48
C ASP A 19 21.86 12.56 -10.49
N LEU A 20 22.40 13.72 -10.16
CA LEU A 20 23.37 14.43 -11.01
C LEU A 20 24.64 13.58 -11.24
N GLU A 21 24.99 12.76 -10.25
CA GLU A 21 26.10 11.83 -10.26
C GLU A 21 26.04 10.83 -11.43
N HIS A 22 24.86 10.52 -11.98
CA HIS A 22 24.73 9.70 -13.19
C HIS A 22 25.37 10.36 -14.43
N LEU A 23 25.44 11.69 -14.50
CA LEU A 23 26.13 12.38 -15.59
C LEU A 23 27.65 12.15 -15.55
N PHE A 24 28.20 11.87 -14.38
CA PHE A 24 29.63 11.66 -14.14
C PHE A 24 30.04 10.18 -14.09
N ALA A 25 29.36 9.30 -14.83
CA ALA A 25 29.58 7.84 -14.77
C ALA A 25 31.04 7.40 -15.02
N ALA A 26 31.84 8.18 -15.76
CA ALA A 26 33.26 7.92 -16.02
C ALA A 26 34.23 8.63 -15.04
N GLY A 27 33.71 9.27 -13.99
CA GLY A 27 34.44 10.17 -13.11
C GLY A 27 34.28 11.64 -13.50
N ALA A 28 34.45 12.53 -12.53
CA ALA A 28 34.23 13.96 -12.69
C ALA A 28 35.14 14.56 -13.76
N ARG A 29 36.45 14.27 -13.66
CA ARG A 29 37.46 14.83 -14.57
C ARG A 29 37.27 14.35 -16.02
N VAL A 30 37.09 13.04 -16.20
CA VAL A 30 36.97 12.41 -17.53
C VAL A 30 35.71 12.91 -18.24
N THR A 31 34.60 12.97 -17.52
CA THR A 31 33.31 13.43 -18.06
C THR A 31 33.39 14.90 -18.48
N THR A 32 33.92 15.79 -17.65
CA THR A 32 34.06 17.21 -18.00
C THR A 32 34.98 17.42 -19.20
N ALA A 33 36.09 16.71 -19.28
CA ALA A 33 36.99 16.79 -20.44
C ALA A 33 36.30 16.33 -21.73
N PHE A 34 35.56 15.22 -21.66
CA PHE A 34 34.77 14.71 -22.78
C PHE A 34 33.73 15.73 -23.28
N VAL A 35 32.97 16.36 -22.37
CA VAL A 35 31.96 17.36 -22.73
C VAL A 35 32.63 18.57 -23.39
N ARG A 36 33.73 19.08 -22.82
CA ARG A 36 34.49 20.22 -23.38
C ARG A 36 35.00 19.96 -24.79
N GLY A 37 35.48 18.75 -25.05
CA GLY A 37 35.97 18.33 -26.36
C GLY A 37 34.89 17.96 -27.37
N SER A 38 33.61 18.00 -26.99
CA SER A 38 32.51 17.56 -27.85
C SER A 38 31.98 18.66 -28.79
N GLY A 39 31.46 18.22 -29.94
CA GLY A 39 30.67 19.06 -30.86
C GLY A 39 29.15 18.96 -30.62
N HIS A 40 28.71 18.42 -29.48
CA HIS A 40 27.28 18.21 -29.21
C HIS A 40 26.53 19.54 -29.06
N THR A 41 25.30 19.62 -29.55
CA THR A 41 24.46 20.84 -29.49
C THR A 41 24.27 21.31 -28.06
N ASP A 42 24.05 20.37 -27.14
CA ASP A 42 23.75 20.65 -25.73
C ASP A 42 25.00 20.89 -24.86
N ARG A 43 26.19 20.97 -25.46
CA ARG A 43 27.45 21.11 -24.72
C ARG A 43 27.41 22.23 -23.68
N ALA A 44 26.90 23.40 -24.06
CA ALA A 44 26.88 24.57 -23.18
C ALA A 44 26.00 24.33 -21.94
N ALA A 45 24.78 23.84 -22.15
CA ALA A 45 23.84 23.53 -21.07
C ALA A 45 24.37 22.43 -20.13
N VAL A 46 25.04 21.41 -20.69
CA VAL A 46 25.68 20.37 -19.86
C VAL A 46 26.84 20.95 -19.05
N LEU A 47 27.70 21.80 -19.63
CA LEU A 47 28.80 22.40 -18.88
C LEU A 47 28.31 23.32 -17.76
N GLU A 48 27.25 24.10 -17.99
CA GLU A 48 26.60 24.90 -16.95
C GLU A 48 26.12 24.02 -15.80
N ARG A 49 25.59 22.82 -16.10
CA ARG A 49 25.11 21.90 -15.07
C ARG A 49 26.21 21.14 -14.34
N LEU A 50 27.32 20.82 -15.02
CA LEU A 50 28.41 20.02 -14.46
C LEU A 50 29.46 20.86 -13.72
N LEU A 51 29.52 22.16 -13.95
CA LEU A 51 30.55 23.04 -13.39
C LEU A 51 30.01 23.96 -12.29
N ASP A 52 30.86 24.33 -11.34
CA ASP A 52 30.64 25.43 -10.41
C ASP A 52 31.01 26.79 -11.05
N ASP A 53 30.79 27.88 -10.31
CA ASP A 53 31.12 29.25 -10.73
C ASP A 53 32.62 29.44 -11.06
N LYS A 54 33.48 28.51 -10.62
CA LYS A 54 34.93 28.52 -10.86
C LYS A 54 35.33 27.60 -12.03
N GLY A 55 34.37 27.06 -12.77
CA GLY A 55 34.60 26.17 -13.90
C GLY A 55 35.15 24.79 -13.51
N ARG A 56 35.01 24.39 -12.24
CA ARG A 56 35.41 23.07 -11.71
C ARG A 56 34.20 22.15 -11.64
N PRO A 57 34.37 20.83 -11.72
CA PRO A 57 33.23 19.92 -11.54
C PRO A 57 32.51 20.17 -10.21
N CYS A 58 31.19 20.36 -10.26
CA CYS A 58 30.35 20.60 -9.08
C CYS A 58 30.22 19.35 -8.18
N VAL A 59 30.67 18.19 -8.65
CA VAL A 59 30.74 16.92 -7.91
C VAL A 59 32.20 16.45 -7.86
N SER A 60 32.71 16.18 -6.66
CA SER A 60 34.06 15.65 -6.47
C SER A 60 34.13 14.14 -6.72
N GLU A 61 35.32 13.63 -7.05
CA GLU A 61 35.56 12.18 -7.20
C GLU A 61 35.24 11.41 -5.90
N GLU A 62 35.54 12.00 -4.73
CA GLU A 62 35.18 11.40 -3.43
C GLU A 62 33.66 11.29 -3.26
N ARG A 63 32.91 12.32 -3.65
CA ARG A 63 31.44 12.29 -3.62
C ARG A 63 30.91 11.25 -4.59
N LEU A 64 31.48 11.12 -5.79
CA LEU A 64 31.11 10.07 -6.74
C LEU A 64 31.38 8.67 -6.18
N ALA A 65 32.51 8.47 -5.51
CA ALA A 65 32.83 7.20 -4.87
C ALA A 65 31.82 6.85 -3.76
N LYS A 66 31.50 7.79 -2.86
CA LYS A 66 30.48 7.60 -1.81
C LYS A 66 29.09 7.33 -2.40
N TRP A 67 28.71 8.08 -3.43
CA TRP A 67 27.44 7.88 -4.12
C TRP A 67 27.39 6.50 -4.80
N SER A 68 28.45 6.10 -5.50
CA SER A 68 28.54 4.80 -6.17
C SER A 68 28.45 3.65 -5.16
N GLN A 69 29.11 3.76 -4.01
CA GLN A 69 29.02 2.77 -2.93
C GLN A 69 27.59 2.64 -2.40
N ARG A 70 26.88 3.75 -2.15
CA ARG A 70 25.47 3.73 -1.75
C ARG A 70 24.54 3.15 -2.83
N LYS A 71 24.84 3.39 -4.11
CA LYS A 71 24.07 2.78 -5.20
C LYS A 71 24.32 1.27 -5.26
N ARG A 72 25.56 0.80 -5.09
CA ARG A 72 25.88 -0.64 -5.06
C ARG A 72 25.25 -1.37 -3.88
N SER A 73 25.07 -0.72 -2.73
CA SER A 73 24.35 -1.33 -1.61
C SER A 73 22.84 -1.43 -1.86
N ARG A 74 22.29 -0.56 -2.73
CA ARG A 74 20.86 -0.58 -3.11
C ARG A 74 20.58 -1.40 -4.37
N PHE A 75 21.56 -1.52 -5.24
CA PHE A 75 21.53 -2.22 -6.52
C PHE A 75 22.79 -3.07 -6.62
N PRO A 76 22.82 -4.25 -5.99
CA PRO A 76 23.97 -5.14 -6.02
C PRO A 76 24.25 -5.60 -7.46
N THR A 77 25.51 -5.93 -7.74
CA THR A 77 25.91 -6.43 -9.08
C THR A 77 25.48 -7.86 -9.30
N ASP A 78 25.38 -8.63 -8.21
CA ASP A 78 24.84 -9.98 -8.20
C ASP A 78 23.35 -9.93 -7.84
N PRO A 79 22.44 -10.31 -8.75
CA PRO A 79 21.00 -10.43 -8.48
C PRO A 79 20.68 -11.29 -7.25
N ALA A 80 21.49 -12.32 -6.97
CA ALA A 80 21.27 -13.22 -5.84
C ALA A 80 21.57 -12.55 -4.48
N ALA A 81 22.36 -11.47 -4.48
CA ALA A 81 22.71 -10.71 -3.27
C ALA A 81 21.66 -9.65 -2.90
N GLU A 82 20.63 -9.48 -3.70
CA GLU A 82 19.54 -8.55 -3.45
C GLU A 82 18.51 -9.13 -2.48
N ASP A 83 17.94 -8.28 -1.63
CA ASP A 83 16.90 -8.67 -0.68
C ASP A 83 15.72 -9.30 -1.45
N PRO A 84 15.32 -10.54 -1.13
CA PRO A 84 14.17 -11.18 -1.73
C PRO A 84 12.91 -10.29 -1.79
N LEU A 85 12.65 -9.43 -0.79
CA LEU A 85 11.49 -8.52 -0.85
C LEU A 85 11.60 -7.47 -1.95
N THR A 86 12.81 -7.04 -2.29
CA THR A 86 13.01 -6.15 -3.44
C THR A 86 12.63 -6.86 -4.73
N TRP A 87 12.90 -8.16 -4.84
CA TRP A 87 12.43 -8.97 -5.96
C TRP A 87 10.91 -9.15 -5.96
N VAL A 88 10.28 -9.37 -4.81
CA VAL A 88 8.81 -9.41 -4.69
C VAL A 88 8.18 -8.13 -5.23
N GLU A 89 8.68 -6.97 -4.83
CA GLU A 89 8.16 -5.66 -5.28
C GLU A 89 8.31 -5.45 -6.79
N ARG A 90 9.49 -5.79 -7.34
CA ARG A 90 9.73 -5.66 -8.79
C ARG A 90 8.86 -6.61 -9.60
N ALA A 91 8.76 -7.85 -9.16
CA ALA A 91 7.92 -8.86 -9.80
C ALA A 91 6.44 -8.42 -9.77
N HIS A 92 5.97 -7.87 -8.65
CA HIS A 92 4.63 -7.28 -8.54
C HIS A 92 4.42 -6.12 -9.52
N GLN A 93 5.38 -5.21 -9.66
CA GLN A 93 5.28 -4.06 -10.57
C GLN A 93 5.17 -4.45 -12.06
N ILE A 94 5.81 -5.56 -12.46
CA ILE A 94 5.72 -6.07 -13.84
C ILE A 94 4.59 -7.09 -14.03
N GLY A 95 3.83 -7.40 -12.98
CA GLY A 95 2.72 -8.37 -13.01
C GLY A 95 3.15 -9.84 -12.96
N ASP A 96 4.42 -10.14 -12.67
CA ASP A 96 4.94 -11.51 -12.54
C ASP A 96 4.62 -12.06 -11.14
N ARG A 97 3.41 -12.63 -11.01
CA ARG A 97 2.93 -13.17 -9.74
C ARG A 97 3.67 -14.42 -9.29
N GLU A 98 4.15 -15.24 -10.22
CA GLU A 98 4.86 -16.48 -9.89
C GLU A 98 6.23 -16.17 -9.30
N LEU A 99 6.99 -15.27 -9.92
CA LEU A 99 8.27 -14.82 -9.38
C LEU A 99 8.08 -14.15 -8.02
N ALA A 100 7.08 -13.25 -7.89
CA ALA A 100 6.80 -12.60 -6.63
C ALA A 100 6.47 -13.61 -5.51
N ARG A 101 5.76 -14.69 -5.84
CA ARG A 101 5.47 -15.76 -4.89
C ARG A 101 6.73 -16.53 -4.48
N GLN A 102 7.54 -16.96 -5.47
CA GLN A 102 8.77 -17.71 -5.21
C GLN A 102 9.74 -16.92 -4.31
N GLU A 103 9.86 -15.62 -4.57
CA GLU A 103 10.74 -14.74 -3.81
C GLU A 103 10.21 -14.44 -2.40
N LEU A 104 8.89 -14.37 -2.23
CA LEU A 104 8.27 -14.26 -0.91
C LEU A 104 8.48 -15.54 -0.09
N ASP A 105 8.36 -16.71 -0.71
CA ASP A 105 8.63 -17.99 -0.04
C ASP A 105 10.12 -18.11 0.33
N ARG A 106 11.03 -17.68 -0.55
CA ARG A 106 12.47 -17.57 -0.26
C ARG A 106 12.77 -16.61 0.89
N TRP A 107 12.10 -15.47 0.90
CA TRP A 107 12.22 -14.49 1.98
C TRP A 107 11.77 -15.07 3.32
N ALA A 108 10.63 -15.78 3.35
CA ALA A 108 10.03 -16.31 4.57
C ALA A 108 10.73 -17.57 5.09
N ALA A 109 11.46 -18.30 4.24
CA ALA A 109 12.10 -19.55 4.59
C ALA A 109 13.05 -19.42 5.80
N GLY A 110 12.80 -20.21 6.85
CA GLY A 110 13.63 -20.28 8.05
C GLY A 110 13.53 -19.08 9.00
N ARG A 111 12.68 -18.09 8.70
CA ARG A 111 12.44 -16.96 9.61
C ARG A 111 11.52 -17.35 10.76
N GLU A 112 11.78 -16.74 11.91
CA GLU A 112 10.85 -16.81 13.05
C GLU A 112 9.54 -16.10 12.70
N ARG A 113 8.42 -16.66 13.19
CA ARG A 113 7.08 -16.11 12.94
C ARG A 113 6.72 -15.04 13.97
N ASP A 114 7.58 -14.02 14.05
CA ASP A 114 7.36 -12.85 14.90
C ASP A 114 6.39 -11.83 14.27
N LYS A 115 6.05 -10.78 15.02
CA LYS A 115 5.09 -9.73 14.60
C LYS A 115 5.49 -9.08 13.28
N GLU A 116 6.78 -8.77 13.07
CA GLU A 116 7.25 -8.10 11.86
C GLU A 116 7.16 -9.03 10.65
N THR A 117 7.64 -10.26 10.81
CA THR A 117 7.67 -11.27 9.75
C THR A 117 6.25 -11.61 9.29
N LEU A 118 5.34 -11.85 10.23
CA LEU A 118 3.93 -12.12 9.92
C LEU A 118 3.23 -10.92 9.26
N SER A 119 3.53 -9.69 9.70
CA SER A 119 2.93 -8.48 9.12
C SER A 119 3.37 -8.28 7.67
N ARG A 120 4.67 -8.47 7.36
CA ARG A 120 5.19 -8.41 5.99
C ARG A 120 4.63 -9.54 5.13
N LEU A 121 4.60 -10.77 5.66
CA LEU A 121 4.04 -11.93 4.95
C LEU A 121 2.57 -11.70 4.56
N ARG A 122 1.74 -11.25 5.51
CA ARG A 122 0.34 -10.87 5.26
C ARG A 122 0.23 -9.82 4.17
N TYR A 123 1.03 -8.76 4.24
CA TYR A 123 1.00 -7.65 3.27
C TYR A 123 1.26 -8.15 1.84
N TYR A 124 2.36 -8.87 1.63
CA TYR A 124 2.71 -9.34 0.29
C TYR A 124 1.77 -10.44 -0.21
N LEU A 125 1.32 -11.37 0.66
CA LEU A 125 0.32 -12.38 0.26
C LEU A 125 -1.01 -11.74 -0.17
N ALA A 126 -1.49 -10.73 0.55
CA ALA A 126 -2.69 -9.99 0.16
C ALA A 126 -2.48 -9.26 -1.18
N GLY A 127 -1.31 -8.65 -1.40
CA GLY A 127 -0.96 -8.04 -2.69
C GLY A 127 -0.92 -9.03 -3.86
N LEU A 128 -0.62 -10.31 -3.59
CA LEU A 128 -0.68 -11.39 -4.58
C LEU A 128 -2.07 -12.00 -4.77
N GLY A 129 -3.07 -11.57 -3.98
CA GLY A 129 -4.41 -12.16 -3.96
C GLY A 129 -4.50 -13.50 -3.23
N ALA A 130 -3.45 -13.91 -2.51
CA ALA A 130 -3.42 -15.13 -1.70
C ALA A 130 -4.10 -14.91 -0.33
N PHE A 131 -5.37 -14.50 -0.35
CA PHE A 131 -6.08 -13.98 0.82
C PHE A 131 -6.23 -15.01 1.95
N ALA A 132 -6.47 -16.28 1.64
CA ALA A 132 -6.55 -17.33 2.65
C ALA A 132 -5.22 -17.51 3.42
N GLU A 133 -4.09 -17.38 2.72
CA GLU A 133 -2.76 -17.45 3.33
C GLU A 133 -2.45 -16.19 4.15
N ALA A 134 -2.82 -15.02 3.62
CA ALA A 134 -2.70 -13.76 4.34
C ALA A 134 -3.54 -13.78 5.63
N ALA A 135 -4.75 -14.36 5.59
CA ALA A 135 -5.61 -14.52 6.76
C ALA A 135 -5.00 -15.47 7.81
N ARG A 136 -4.34 -16.56 7.39
CA ARG A 136 -3.56 -17.42 8.30
C ARG A 136 -2.45 -16.64 9.01
N ALA A 137 -1.64 -15.89 8.26
CA ALA A 137 -0.60 -15.05 8.85
C ALA A 137 -1.19 -14.00 9.81
N GLN A 138 -2.30 -13.35 9.44
CA GLN A 138 -2.99 -12.37 10.28
C GLN A 138 -3.52 -12.99 11.58
N ARG A 139 -4.07 -14.20 11.53
CA ARG A 139 -4.55 -14.90 12.72
C ARG A 139 -3.43 -15.14 13.74
N GLU A 140 -2.23 -15.45 13.28
CA GLU A 140 -1.06 -15.56 14.15
C GLU A 140 -0.61 -14.22 14.73
N THR A 141 -0.79 -13.11 13.99
CA THR A 141 -0.46 -11.78 14.52
C THR A 141 -1.32 -11.36 15.71
N LEU A 142 -2.50 -11.96 15.90
CA LEU A 142 -3.41 -11.64 17.01
C LEU A 142 -2.75 -11.86 18.38
N ALA A 143 -1.83 -12.81 18.50
CA ALA A 143 -1.07 -13.05 19.73
C ALA A 143 -0.16 -11.88 20.13
N PHE A 144 0.11 -10.94 19.21
CA PHE A 144 0.95 -9.76 19.43
C PHE A 144 0.16 -8.44 19.47
N ALA A 145 -1.17 -8.51 19.59
CA ALA A 145 -2.00 -7.34 19.81
C ALA A 145 -1.77 -6.80 21.24
N GLY A 146 -1.49 -5.50 21.37
CA GLY A 146 -1.12 -4.90 22.65
C GLY A 146 -2.33 -4.52 23.50
N ASP A 147 -3.18 -3.64 22.97
CA ASP A 147 -4.36 -3.14 23.63
C ASP A 147 -5.66 -3.46 22.85
N GLY A 148 -6.81 -3.00 23.37
CA GLY A 148 -8.12 -3.21 22.73
C GLY A 148 -8.21 -2.60 21.33
N ARG A 149 -7.49 -1.49 21.09
CA ARG A 149 -7.45 -0.82 19.78
C ARG A 149 -6.64 -1.63 18.78
N ASP A 150 -5.47 -2.11 19.17
CA ASP A 150 -4.64 -3.01 18.37
C ASP A 150 -5.38 -4.31 18.06
N SER A 151 -6.08 -4.87 19.06
CA SER A 151 -6.88 -6.08 18.91
C SER A 151 -8.04 -5.88 17.93
N ALA A 152 -8.80 -4.80 18.06
CA ALA A 152 -9.90 -4.47 17.15
C ALA A 152 -9.39 -4.29 15.71
N SER A 153 -8.30 -3.55 15.52
CA SER A 153 -7.66 -3.36 14.21
C SER A 153 -7.20 -4.70 13.60
N ALA A 154 -6.61 -5.58 14.41
CA ALA A 154 -6.16 -6.89 13.96
C ALA A 154 -7.33 -7.82 13.57
N TRP A 155 -8.42 -7.83 14.34
CA TRP A 155 -9.63 -8.59 14.01
C TRP A 155 -10.34 -8.07 12.76
N GLN A 156 -10.42 -6.75 12.60
CA GLN A 156 -10.96 -6.12 11.39
C GLN A 156 -10.14 -6.49 10.16
N THR A 157 -8.80 -6.43 10.26
CA THR A 157 -7.91 -6.86 9.17
C THR A 157 -8.13 -8.33 8.83
N LEU A 158 -8.30 -9.20 9.84
CA LEU A 158 -8.61 -10.61 9.61
C LEU A 158 -9.93 -10.78 8.88
N ALA A 159 -10.99 -10.08 9.30
CA ALA A 159 -12.29 -10.14 8.66
C ALA A 159 -12.22 -9.79 7.16
N GLY A 160 -11.52 -8.71 6.81
CA GLY A 160 -11.31 -8.31 5.42
C GLY A 160 -10.61 -9.39 4.58
N LEU A 161 -9.57 -10.02 5.15
CA LEU A 161 -8.84 -11.08 4.46
C LEU A 161 -9.67 -12.35 4.29
N GLU A 162 -10.42 -12.78 5.33
CA GLU A 162 -11.30 -13.95 5.25
C GLU A 162 -12.44 -13.72 4.25
N ARG A 163 -13.01 -12.51 4.20
CA ARG A 163 -14.02 -12.13 3.21
C ARG A 163 -13.46 -12.19 1.80
N GLN A 164 -12.28 -11.62 1.57
CA GLN A 164 -11.61 -11.67 0.25
C GLN A 164 -11.20 -13.09 -0.15
N ALA A 165 -10.96 -13.98 0.82
CA ALA A 165 -10.74 -15.40 0.60
C ALA A 165 -12.04 -16.19 0.30
N GLY A 166 -13.22 -15.58 0.50
CA GLY A 166 -14.52 -16.21 0.34
C GLY A 166 -15.02 -16.97 1.57
N ASP A 167 -14.29 -16.97 2.69
CA ASP A 167 -14.75 -17.56 3.95
C ASP A 167 -15.59 -16.53 4.75
N HIS A 168 -16.81 -16.31 4.27
CA HIS A 168 -17.73 -15.33 4.85
C HIS A 168 -18.11 -15.67 6.31
N GLN A 169 -18.09 -16.95 6.70
CA GLN A 169 -18.38 -17.35 8.08
C GLN A 169 -17.20 -16.98 9.00
N ALA A 170 -15.96 -17.25 8.59
CA ALA A 170 -14.78 -16.82 9.35
C ALA A 170 -14.69 -15.29 9.44
N ALA A 171 -15.00 -14.58 8.34
CA ALA A 171 -15.09 -13.12 8.33
C ALA A 171 -16.12 -12.60 9.35
N TRP A 172 -17.30 -13.23 9.40
CA TRP A 172 -18.32 -12.86 10.38
C TRP A 172 -17.87 -13.09 11.82
N GLN A 173 -17.24 -14.23 12.12
CA GLN A 173 -16.72 -14.47 13.47
C GLN A 173 -15.63 -13.46 13.84
N ALA A 174 -14.72 -13.13 12.92
CA ALA A 174 -13.70 -12.11 13.15
C ALA A 174 -14.31 -10.72 13.44
N LEU A 175 -15.40 -10.34 12.76
CA LEU A 175 -16.12 -9.09 13.07
C LEU A 175 -16.78 -9.10 14.44
N ARG A 176 -17.29 -10.25 14.90
CA ARG A 176 -17.82 -10.38 16.26
C ARG A 176 -16.73 -10.21 17.32
N GLU A 177 -15.54 -10.76 17.09
CA GLU A 177 -14.40 -10.53 17.99
C GLU A 177 -13.89 -9.09 17.92
N CYS A 178 -13.90 -8.47 16.72
CA CYS A 178 -13.61 -7.04 16.56
C CYS A 178 -14.56 -6.19 17.41
N ARG A 179 -15.86 -6.49 17.38
CA ARG A 179 -16.87 -5.77 18.19
C ARG A 179 -16.58 -5.88 19.68
N ARG A 180 -16.24 -7.07 20.17
CA ARG A 180 -15.87 -7.27 21.58
C ARG A 180 -14.64 -6.45 21.95
N ALA A 181 -13.59 -6.47 21.13
CA ALA A 181 -12.39 -5.68 21.36
C ALA A 181 -12.67 -4.16 21.40
N LEU A 182 -13.66 -3.69 20.64
CA LEU A 182 -14.07 -2.28 20.62
C LEU A 182 -14.85 -1.85 21.89
N GLU A 183 -15.38 -2.78 22.69
CA GLU A 183 -16.09 -2.44 23.94
C GLU A 183 -15.15 -1.77 24.96
N ASP A 184 -13.87 -2.14 24.95
CA ASP A 184 -12.85 -1.58 25.83
C ASP A 184 -12.22 -0.27 25.28
N VAL A 185 -12.61 0.17 24.09
CA VAL A 185 -12.05 1.36 23.42
C VAL A 185 -13.00 2.54 23.58
N SER A 186 -12.67 3.46 24.49
CA SER A 186 -13.44 4.70 24.68
C SER A 186 -13.51 5.53 23.39
N GLY A 187 -14.71 6.00 23.03
CA GLY A 187 -14.93 6.84 21.84
C GLY A 187 -14.67 6.14 20.51
N TRP A 188 -14.68 4.80 20.46
CA TRP A 188 -14.34 4.05 19.24
C TRP A 188 -15.20 4.41 18.01
N SER A 189 -16.43 4.89 18.22
CA SER A 189 -17.34 5.36 17.17
C SER A 189 -16.92 6.69 16.55
N GLU A 190 -16.23 7.54 17.29
CA GLU A 190 -15.72 8.82 16.77
C GLU A 190 -14.36 8.63 16.08
N LEU A 191 -13.61 7.61 16.49
CA LEU A 191 -12.36 7.18 15.85
C LEU A 191 -12.64 6.50 14.50
N GLY A 192 -11.68 6.58 13.58
CA GLY A 192 -11.78 5.92 12.26
C GLY A 192 -12.06 4.40 12.34
N LEU A 193 -11.75 3.76 13.48
CA LEU A 193 -11.97 2.34 13.73
C LEU A 193 -13.44 1.93 13.63
N GLY A 194 -14.36 2.72 14.19
CA GLY A 194 -15.79 2.42 14.15
C GLY A 194 -16.34 2.47 12.72
N ARG A 195 -15.93 3.46 11.93
CA ARG A 195 -16.31 3.57 10.52
C ARG A 195 -15.78 2.40 9.69
N MET A 196 -14.51 2.01 9.87
CA MET A 196 -13.95 0.84 9.18
C MET A 196 -14.65 -0.46 9.58
N TYR A 197 -15.13 -0.58 10.82
CA TYR A 197 -15.85 -1.77 11.30
C TYR A 197 -17.22 -1.88 10.63
N VAL A 198 -17.96 -0.76 10.58
CA VAL A 198 -19.25 -0.68 9.87
C VAL A 198 -19.08 -0.91 8.36
N GLU A 199 -18.01 -0.36 7.76
CA GLU A 199 -17.67 -0.60 6.35
C GLU A 199 -17.51 -2.10 6.08
N GLU A 200 -16.69 -2.78 6.87
CA GLU A 200 -16.41 -4.20 6.67
C GLU A 200 -17.65 -5.08 6.90
N LEU A 201 -18.57 -4.68 7.80
CA LEU A 201 -19.88 -5.33 7.93
C LEU A 201 -20.72 -5.20 6.64
N PHE A 202 -20.81 -4.01 6.04
CA PHE A 202 -21.56 -3.85 4.79
C PHE A 202 -20.90 -4.59 3.62
N LEU A 203 -19.57 -4.57 3.53
CA LEU A 203 -18.83 -5.32 2.52
C LEU A 203 -19.07 -6.84 2.68
N LEU A 204 -19.11 -7.35 3.91
CA LEU A 204 -19.45 -8.74 4.17
C LEU A 204 -20.91 -9.05 3.82
N ALA A 205 -21.86 -8.19 4.20
CA ALA A 205 -23.26 -8.38 3.82
C ALA A 205 -23.46 -8.40 2.29
N GLY A 206 -22.73 -7.55 1.55
CA GLY A 206 -22.78 -7.50 0.09
C GLY A 206 -22.08 -8.67 -0.62
N SER A 207 -21.18 -9.39 0.04
CA SER A 207 -20.45 -10.52 -0.54
C SER A 207 -20.97 -11.89 -0.08
N ALA A 208 -21.50 -11.98 1.14
CA ALA A 208 -22.12 -13.18 1.69
C ALA A 208 -23.38 -13.59 0.92
N GLU A 209 -23.73 -14.87 1.04
CA GLU A 209 -24.92 -15.46 0.43
C GLU A 209 -25.88 -16.00 1.49
N GLY A 210 -27.16 -16.12 1.14
CA GLY A 210 -28.19 -16.71 1.99
C GLY A 210 -28.43 -15.94 3.30
N GLU A 211 -28.75 -16.69 4.35
CA GLU A 211 -29.13 -16.13 5.66
C GLU A 211 -28.04 -15.24 6.27
N LEU A 212 -26.76 -15.57 6.05
CA LEU A 212 -25.65 -14.80 6.60
C LEU A 212 -25.67 -13.35 6.11
N ALA A 213 -25.99 -13.11 4.83
CA ALA A 213 -26.04 -11.76 4.28
C ALA A 213 -27.05 -10.89 5.02
N GLY A 214 -28.24 -11.44 5.31
CA GLY A 214 -29.29 -10.74 6.07
C GLY A 214 -28.89 -10.49 7.52
N VAL A 215 -28.29 -11.47 8.20
CA VAL A 215 -27.82 -11.34 9.59
C VAL A 215 -26.74 -10.26 9.71
N VAL A 216 -25.75 -10.30 8.84
CA VAL A 216 -24.65 -9.33 8.84
C VAL A 216 -25.15 -7.94 8.47
N PHE A 217 -26.08 -7.83 7.50
CA PHE A 217 -26.68 -6.54 7.16
C PHE A 217 -27.44 -5.93 8.32
N ALA A 218 -28.23 -6.72 9.05
CA ALA A 218 -28.98 -6.24 10.21
C ALA A 218 -28.03 -5.71 11.32
N GLU A 219 -26.87 -6.36 11.51
CA GLU A 219 -25.81 -5.84 12.38
C GLU A 219 -25.27 -4.51 11.83
N ALA A 220 -24.92 -4.47 10.55
CA ALA A 220 -24.36 -3.28 9.90
C ALA A 220 -25.30 -2.07 10.04
N ASP A 221 -26.59 -2.25 9.74
CA ASP A 221 -27.61 -1.20 9.85
C ASP A 221 -27.80 -0.72 11.29
N ARG A 222 -27.75 -1.63 12.28
CA ARG A 222 -27.81 -1.25 13.69
C ARG A 222 -26.62 -0.37 14.07
N GLN A 223 -25.40 -0.81 13.75
CA GLN A 223 -24.17 -0.08 14.11
C GLN A 223 -24.05 1.25 13.36
N ALA A 224 -24.54 1.31 12.11
CA ALA A 224 -24.52 2.51 11.28
C ALA A 224 -25.40 3.65 11.85
N ARG A 225 -26.50 3.33 12.54
CA ARG A 225 -27.40 4.35 13.14
C ARG A 225 -26.73 5.16 14.24
N ASP A 226 -25.82 4.52 14.97
CA ASP A 226 -25.08 5.14 16.07
C ASP A 226 -23.75 5.76 15.61
N MET A 227 -23.46 5.71 14.30
CA MET A 227 -22.19 6.12 13.72
C MET A 227 -22.32 7.47 12.99
N PRO A 228 -21.78 8.57 13.53
CA PRO A 228 -21.81 9.85 12.84
C PRO A 228 -20.85 9.86 11.64
N GLY A 229 -21.26 10.53 10.55
CA GLY A 229 -20.38 10.86 9.43
C GLY A 229 -19.83 9.65 8.67
N LEU A 230 -20.69 8.70 8.31
CA LEU A 230 -20.32 7.62 7.40
C LEU A 230 -19.81 8.21 6.07
N SER A 231 -18.68 7.70 5.59
CA SER A 231 -18.09 8.19 4.34
C SER A 231 -18.94 7.77 3.14
N LEU A 232 -18.76 8.48 2.03
CA LEU A 232 -19.38 8.16 0.74
C LEU A 232 -19.17 6.69 0.32
N VAL A 233 -17.99 6.13 0.58
CA VAL A 233 -17.65 4.73 0.24
C VAL A 233 -18.47 3.74 1.08
N VAL A 234 -18.63 4.02 2.38
CA VAL A 234 -19.46 3.19 3.27
C VAL A 234 -20.93 3.24 2.85
N LEU A 235 -21.45 4.42 2.54
CA LEU A 235 -22.84 4.60 2.11
C LEU A 235 -23.14 3.90 0.78
N ARG A 236 -22.19 3.88 -0.16
CA ARG A 236 -22.29 3.07 -1.39
C ARG A 236 -22.38 1.58 -1.07
N SER A 237 -21.47 1.08 -0.23
CA SER A 237 -21.46 -0.33 0.20
C SER A 237 -22.74 -0.72 0.93
N ALA A 238 -23.29 0.17 1.76
CA ALA A 238 -24.55 -0.04 2.46
C ALA A 238 -25.75 -0.14 1.52
N ALA A 239 -25.85 0.75 0.53
CA ALA A 239 -26.91 0.71 -0.47
C ALA A 239 -26.83 -0.56 -1.36
N GLU A 240 -25.63 -0.96 -1.76
CA GLU A 240 -25.39 -2.18 -2.54
C GLU A 240 -25.76 -3.44 -1.74
N ALA A 241 -25.32 -3.52 -0.48
CA ALA A 241 -25.66 -4.63 0.40
C ALA A 241 -27.17 -4.74 0.64
N ALA A 242 -27.85 -3.61 0.91
CA ALA A 242 -29.31 -3.55 1.09
C ALA A 242 -30.06 -4.04 -0.16
N GLY A 243 -29.61 -3.60 -1.34
CA GLY A 243 -30.16 -4.03 -2.62
C GLY A 243 -29.98 -5.53 -2.85
N LYS A 244 -28.80 -6.08 -2.53
CA LYS A 244 -28.51 -7.52 -2.67
C LYS A 244 -29.42 -8.39 -1.80
N ILE A 245 -29.67 -7.98 -0.56
CA ILE A 245 -30.55 -8.74 0.35
C ILE A 245 -32.04 -8.49 0.08
N GLY A 246 -32.39 -7.62 -0.87
CA GLY A 246 -33.77 -7.31 -1.25
C GLY A 246 -34.50 -6.31 -0.35
N ASP A 247 -33.80 -5.62 0.56
CA ASP A 247 -34.39 -4.59 1.43
C ASP A 247 -34.44 -3.24 0.69
N GLN A 248 -35.51 -3.03 -0.09
CA GLN A 248 -35.67 -1.82 -0.89
C GLN A 248 -35.77 -0.54 -0.05
N THR A 249 -36.40 -0.62 1.12
CA THR A 249 -36.52 0.53 2.02
C THR A 249 -35.16 0.98 2.54
N ARG A 250 -34.31 0.04 2.96
CA ARG A 250 -32.94 0.37 3.39
C ARG A 250 -32.05 0.78 2.21
N ALA A 251 -32.24 0.18 1.04
CA ALA A 251 -31.50 0.57 -0.17
C ALA A 251 -31.82 2.02 -0.58
N GLU A 252 -33.07 2.46 -0.51
CA GLU A 252 -33.47 3.86 -0.72
C GLU A 252 -32.89 4.78 0.36
N HIS A 253 -32.99 4.39 1.63
CA HIS A 253 -32.45 5.16 2.75
C HIS A 253 -30.95 5.45 2.56
N TYR A 254 -30.13 4.43 2.28
CA TYR A 254 -28.68 4.60 2.11
C TYR A 254 -28.32 5.32 0.81
N ARG A 255 -29.11 5.19 -0.27
CA ARG A 255 -28.92 5.99 -1.49
C ARG A 255 -29.13 7.47 -1.21
N ASN A 256 -30.17 7.83 -0.47
CA ASN A 256 -30.42 9.24 -0.11
C ASN A 256 -29.29 9.82 0.73
N LEU A 257 -28.79 9.07 1.73
CA LEU A 257 -27.63 9.49 2.53
C LEU A 257 -26.37 9.65 1.67
N ARG A 258 -26.10 8.70 0.76
CA ARG A 258 -24.98 8.75 -0.17
C ARG A 258 -25.03 10.00 -1.05
N ASP A 259 -26.20 10.31 -1.59
CA ASP A 259 -26.38 11.44 -2.51
C ASP A 259 -26.22 12.78 -1.78
N ALA A 260 -26.71 12.88 -0.53
CA ALA A 260 -26.47 14.03 0.33
C ALA A 260 -24.97 14.21 0.65
N GLU A 261 -24.26 13.11 0.93
CA GLU A 261 -22.82 13.16 1.21
C GLU A 261 -22.00 13.51 -0.04
N GLN A 262 -22.38 13.01 -1.22
CA GLN A 262 -21.76 13.40 -2.49
C GLN A 262 -21.93 14.91 -2.73
N GLN A 263 -23.14 15.44 -2.53
CA GLN A 263 -23.41 16.87 -2.68
C GLN A 263 -22.58 17.71 -1.70
N ARG A 264 -22.41 17.25 -0.45
CA ARG A 264 -21.55 17.92 0.54
C ARG A 264 -20.08 17.97 0.08
N ILE A 265 -19.58 16.89 -0.53
CA ILE A 265 -18.20 16.83 -1.06
C ILE A 265 -18.06 17.76 -2.27
N ASP A 266 -19.02 17.75 -3.19
CA ASP A 266 -18.95 18.54 -4.44
C ASP A 266 -19.07 20.05 -4.20
N THR A 267 -19.59 20.45 -3.02
CA THR A 267 -19.81 21.86 -2.64
C THR A 267 -18.81 22.39 -1.62
N ALA A 268 -17.88 21.56 -1.15
CA ALA A 268 -16.81 21.91 -0.20
C ALA A 268 -15.53 22.37 -0.93
#